data_AF-H5U367-F1
#
_entry.id   AF-H5U367-F1
#
_cell.length_a   1.000
_cell.length_b   1.000
_cell.length_c   1.000
_cell.angle_alpha   90.00
_cell.angle_beta   90.00
_cell.angle_gamma   90.00
#
_symmetry.space_group_name_H-M   'P 1'
#
loop_
_entity.id
_entity.type
_entity.pdbx_description
1 polymer ?
#
loop_
_entity_poly.entity_id
_entity_poly.type
_entity_poly.pdbx_seq_one_letter_code
_entity_poly.pdbx_strand_id
1 'polypeptide(L)'
;MLDPANAVALWFEIRESVPEIDTLSNVGILESALWALGAAGGGASTDTLVMQRYFRLFGRWWAAKSAIVMFEAMSLEDFDEALPATTAMAFASADGREFQSRIASGFIRFRWIAREVSAALVKEIEEAPEFAALLPDFTDRNLKQLELGIDMYGSRLLLLSIDDGGARIAQHLSVAAGSLAGTELIDLATSNIRSERPWIRFQDALVPVALRTANLEIESGLLAAVDRILLSSKLPAATKGELFERTAQQLILEALGHGYRGPQRPATLACGVAYERADDRDVDFAAIAPNSGSVIAIGEVKAKSRSKKTRSALEAFMAQIDEVSEQISLRLDALEKGSSLKDGHGREYTSMNPVLGLGILLHGYGGNLTDSRTMSALPNAATRELVAILDIHSWIIVLNMFDSPMELQEYLRFRFQLRELSVIAMDEADLAIAYLSGPERTLSFFRSTLPKSKGQESVRTLNGCFVSAKDSIETLKPSSSEGWRATLYSVAENNTIFEN
;
A
#
# COMPACT_ATOMS: atom_id res chain seq x y z
N MET A 1 -5.90 33.55 -9.99
CA MET A 1 -5.61 32.10 -10.12
C MET A 1 -4.19 31.96 -10.67
N LEU A 2 -3.39 31.02 -10.15
CA LEU A 2 -2.00 30.80 -10.57
C LEU A 2 -1.95 30.16 -11.95
N ASP A 3 -0.99 30.60 -12.76
CA ASP A 3 -0.62 29.91 -13.99
C ASP A 3 0.08 28.57 -13.66
N PRO A 4 -0.35 27.43 -14.22
CA PRO A 4 0.20 26.10 -13.88
C PRO A 4 1.69 25.97 -14.20
N ALA A 5 2.07 26.54 -15.34
CA ALA A 5 3.43 26.54 -15.86
C ALA A 5 4.38 27.27 -14.91
N ASN A 6 3.98 28.48 -14.54
CA ASN A 6 4.71 29.32 -13.61
C ASN A 6 4.66 28.77 -12.19
N ALA A 7 3.59 28.08 -11.76
CA ALA A 7 3.52 27.45 -10.44
C ALA A 7 4.54 26.30 -10.28
N VAL A 8 4.73 25.49 -11.33
CA VAL A 8 5.76 24.44 -11.33
C VAL A 8 7.16 25.04 -11.40
N ALA A 9 7.36 26.11 -12.19
CA ALA A 9 8.66 26.79 -12.30
C ALA A 9 9.07 27.56 -11.03
N LEU A 10 8.14 28.29 -10.41
CA LEU A 10 8.39 29.08 -9.19
C LEU A 10 8.62 28.22 -7.95
N TRP A 11 8.20 26.96 -7.95
CA TRP A 11 8.49 26.02 -6.84
C TRP A 11 9.96 26.10 -6.44
N PHE A 12 10.86 26.01 -7.43
CA PHE A 12 12.30 25.91 -7.23
C PHE A 12 12.87 27.14 -6.52
N GLU A 13 12.24 28.30 -6.70
CA GLU A 13 12.67 29.57 -6.09
C GLU A 13 12.08 29.79 -4.68
N ILE A 14 10.91 29.20 -4.40
CA ILE A 14 10.12 29.50 -3.19
C ILE A 14 10.52 28.59 -2.02
N ARG A 15 11.08 27.40 -2.29
CA ARG A 15 11.50 26.44 -1.23
C ARG A 15 12.46 27.04 -0.21
N GLU A 16 13.28 28.02 -0.59
CA GLU A 16 14.24 28.68 0.29
C GLU A 16 13.67 29.92 1.00
N SER A 17 12.48 30.41 0.63
CA SER A 17 11.98 31.74 1.03
C SER A 17 10.63 31.76 1.73
N VAL A 18 9.96 30.62 1.94
CA VAL A 18 8.61 30.54 2.52
C VAL A 18 8.54 29.55 3.70
N PRO A 19 8.44 30.03 4.95
CA PRO A 19 8.36 29.18 6.15
C PRO A 19 7.19 28.18 6.15
N GLU A 20 6.08 28.50 5.48
CA GLU A 20 4.97 27.56 5.33
C GLU A 20 5.37 26.30 4.55
N ILE A 21 6.32 26.37 3.61
CA ILE A 21 6.79 25.19 2.86
C ILE A 21 7.51 24.22 3.79
N ASP A 22 8.36 24.72 4.69
CA ASP A 22 9.04 23.87 5.70
C ASP A 22 8.02 23.17 6.61
N THR A 23 6.98 23.91 7.02
CA THR A 23 5.91 23.34 7.85
C THR A 23 5.15 22.24 7.12
N LEU A 24 4.72 22.50 5.87
CA LEU A 24 4.03 21.51 5.03
C LEU A 24 4.92 20.31 4.70
N SER A 25 6.23 20.52 4.56
CA SER A 25 7.22 19.47 4.32
C SER A 25 7.35 18.57 5.55
N ASN A 26 7.48 19.17 6.74
CA ASN A 26 7.65 18.44 7.99
C ASN A 26 6.42 17.58 8.34
N VAL A 27 5.22 18.01 7.97
CA VAL A 27 3.99 17.24 8.19
C VAL A 27 3.61 16.35 7.00
N GLY A 28 4.48 16.24 5.99
CA GLY A 28 4.32 15.31 4.85
C GLY A 28 3.27 15.68 3.80
N ILE A 29 2.70 16.88 3.84
CA ILE A 29 1.58 17.28 2.96
C ILE A 29 1.99 18.18 1.79
N LEU A 30 3.24 18.63 1.77
CA LEU A 30 3.78 19.53 0.74
C LEU A 30 3.59 18.98 -0.67
N GLU A 31 3.92 17.71 -0.89
CA GLU A 31 3.80 17.07 -2.21
C GLU A 31 2.36 17.01 -2.70
N SER A 32 1.40 16.77 -1.80
CA SER A 32 -0.03 16.80 -2.09
C SER A 32 -0.46 18.19 -2.56
N ALA A 33 -0.03 19.22 -1.84
CA ALA A 33 -0.33 20.62 -2.19
C ALA A 33 0.24 20.98 -3.56
N LEU A 34 1.47 20.55 -3.82
CA LEU A 34 2.18 20.87 -5.05
C LEU A 34 1.65 20.12 -6.25
N TRP A 35 1.31 18.84 -6.09
CA TRP A 35 0.69 18.07 -7.16
C TRP A 35 -0.68 18.65 -7.52
N ALA A 36 -1.51 18.98 -6.52
CA ALA A 36 -2.81 19.61 -6.76
C ALA A 36 -2.67 20.96 -7.48
N LEU A 37 -1.67 21.77 -7.10
CA LEU A 37 -1.38 23.03 -7.76
C LEU A 37 -0.96 22.84 -9.22
N GLY A 38 -0.04 21.91 -9.50
CA GLY A 38 0.43 21.63 -10.85
C GLY A 38 -0.65 21.03 -11.75
N ALA A 39 -1.45 20.11 -11.23
CA ALA A 39 -2.49 19.43 -12.00
C ALA A 39 -3.74 20.29 -12.23
N ALA A 40 -4.13 21.14 -11.27
CA ALA A 40 -5.40 21.87 -11.29
C ALA A 40 -5.28 23.40 -11.25
N GLY A 41 -4.07 23.96 -11.27
CA GLY A 41 -3.88 25.37 -11.58
C GLY A 41 -4.58 25.73 -12.89
N GLY A 42 -5.07 26.96 -13.02
CA GLY A 42 -5.84 27.35 -14.21
C GLY A 42 -5.99 28.84 -14.44
N GLY A 43 -5.12 29.66 -13.83
CA GLY A 43 -5.12 31.10 -14.03
C GLY A 43 -3.96 31.60 -14.88
N ALA A 44 -3.72 32.91 -14.80
CA ALA A 44 -2.65 33.60 -15.53
C ALA A 44 -1.66 34.34 -14.61
N SER A 45 -1.85 34.24 -13.29
CA SER A 45 -1.01 34.95 -12.32
C SER A 45 0.36 34.30 -12.22
N THR A 46 1.40 35.10 -12.40
CA THR A 46 2.79 34.69 -12.18
C THR A 46 3.37 35.17 -10.85
N ASP A 47 2.57 35.86 -10.02
CA ASP A 47 2.99 36.43 -8.75
C ASP A 47 3.20 35.38 -7.64
N THR A 48 4.41 35.34 -7.08
CA THR A 48 4.83 34.51 -5.94
C THR A 48 3.94 34.66 -4.71
N LEU A 49 3.36 35.85 -4.46
CA LEU A 49 2.45 36.07 -3.33
C LEU A 49 1.17 35.24 -3.43
N VAL A 50 0.71 34.96 -4.65
CA VAL A 50 -0.47 34.11 -4.86
C VAL A 50 -0.16 32.66 -4.52
N MET A 51 1.08 32.21 -4.79
CA MET A 51 1.56 30.87 -4.44
C MET A 51 1.73 30.70 -2.93
N GLN A 52 2.30 31.70 -2.24
CA GLN A 52 2.34 31.73 -0.77
C GLN A 52 0.94 31.65 -0.15
N ARG A 53 0.00 32.44 -0.68
CA ARG A 53 -1.40 32.42 -0.23
C ARG A 53 -2.04 31.05 -0.43
N TYR A 54 -1.75 30.38 -1.54
CA TYR A 54 -2.22 29.03 -1.82
C TYR A 54 -1.75 28.04 -0.74
N PHE A 55 -0.45 27.96 -0.45
CA PHE A 55 0.07 27.02 0.55
C PHE A 55 -0.52 27.27 1.94
N ARG A 56 -0.65 28.54 2.34
CA ARG A 56 -1.29 28.89 3.60
C ARG A 56 -2.75 28.43 3.67
N LEU A 57 -3.51 28.62 2.60
CA LEU A 57 -4.91 28.18 2.54
C LEU A 57 -5.03 26.66 2.50
N PHE A 58 -4.15 25.98 1.75
CA PHE A 58 -4.10 24.52 1.70
C PHE A 58 -3.82 23.92 3.08
N GLY A 59 -2.81 24.44 3.79
CA GLY A 59 -2.49 23.98 5.16
C GLY A 59 -3.64 24.19 6.14
N ARG A 60 -4.32 25.35 6.08
CA ARG A 60 -5.52 25.62 6.90
C ARG A 60 -6.68 24.68 6.56
N TRP A 61 -6.92 24.44 5.27
CA TRP A 61 -7.95 23.52 4.82
C TRP A 61 -7.67 22.10 5.31
N TRP A 62 -6.44 21.62 5.19
CA TRP A 62 -6.04 20.30 5.70
C TRP A 62 -6.23 20.20 7.21
N ALA A 63 -5.75 21.17 7.98
CA ALA A 63 -5.89 21.17 9.43
C ALA A 63 -7.37 21.17 9.86
N ALA A 64 -8.21 21.99 9.20
CA ALA A 64 -9.64 22.01 9.47
C ALA A 64 -10.31 20.68 9.10
N LYS A 65 -9.93 20.05 7.98
CA LYS A 65 -10.51 18.76 7.56
C LYS A 65 -10.09 17.63 8.49
N SER A 66 -8.83 17.59 8.92
CA SER A 66 -8.32 16.66 9.92
C SER A 66 -9.07 16.79 11.25
N ALA A 67 -9.34 18.02 11.69
CA ALA A 67 -10.12 18.28 12.90
C ALA A 67 -11.58 17.81 12.75
N ILE A 68 -12.23 18.09 11.62
CA ILE A 68 -13.61 17.61 11.35
C ILE A 68 -13.67 16.08 11.43
N VAL A 69 -12.75 15.39 10.74
CA VAL A 69 -12.67 13.92 10.76
C VAL A 69 -12.50 13.39 12.19
N MET A 70 -11.67 14.06 13.00
CA MET A 70 -11.47 13.69 14.40
C MET A 70 -12.75 13.85 15.22
N PHE A 71 -13.46 14.98 15.07
CA PHE A 71 -14.71 15.24 15.80
C PHE A 71 -15.86 14.35 15.35
N GLU A 72 -15.97 14.04 14.05
CA GLU A 72 -16.98 13.12 13.51
C GLU A 72 -16.83 11.69 14.04
N ALA A 73 -15.62 11.32 14.47
CA ALA A 73 -15.33 10.00 15.03
C ALA A 73 -15.52 9.91 16.56
N MET A 74 -15.88 11.01 17.24
CA MET A 74 -16.18 11.01 18.67
C MET A 74 -17.67 10.66 18.89
N SER A 75 -17.97 9.77 19.83
CA SER A 75 -19.33 9.67 20.34
C SER A 75 -19.61 10.85 21.30
N LEU A 76 -20.88 11.23 21.46
CA LEU A 76 -21.26 12.29 22.42
C LEU A 76 -20.97 11.92 23.87
N GLU A 77 -20.80 10.63 24.18
CA GLU A 77 -20.51 10.11 25.52
C GLU A 77 -19.00 10.21 25.88
N ASP A 78 -18.12 10.26 24.88
CA ASP A 78 -16.66 10.41 25.04
C ASP A 78 -16.22 11.86 25.36
N PHE A 79 -17.15 12.81 25.40
CA PHE A 79 -16.86 14.22 25.63
C PHE A 79 -16.63 14.59 27.11
N ASP A 80 -17.21 13.79 28.02
CA ASP A 80 -17.21 14.06 29.48
C ASP A 80 -16.02 13.46 30.23
N GLU A 81 -15.36 12.43 29.68
CA GLU A 81 -14.08 11.95 30.19
C GLU A 81 -12.95 12.62 29.41
N ALA A 82 -12.08 13.35 30.10
CA ALA A 82 -10.97 14.12 29.55
C ALA A 82 -9.91 13.23 28.86
N LEU A 83 -10.27 12.59 27.74
CA LEU A 83 -9.30 11.97 26.85
C LEU A 83 -8.48 13.11 26.24
N PRO A 84 -7.14 13.08 26.38
CA PRO A 84 -6.31 13.92 25.55
C PRO A 84 -6.68 13.61 24.10
N ALA A 85 -6.97 14.64 23.32
CA ALA A 85 -7.11 14.60 21.87
C ALA A 85 -5.82 14.03 21.27
N THR A 86 -5.66 12.71 21.30
CA THR A 86 -4.48 12.04 20.79
C THR A 86 -4.64 11.80 19.30
N THR A 87 -3.52 11.78 18.59
CA THR A 87 -3.41 11.40 17.18
C THR A 87 -4.19 10.12 16.83
N ALA A 88 -4.36 9.21 17.80
CA ALA A 88 -5.20 8.00 17.70
C ALA A 88 -6.66 8.27 17.31
N MET A 89 -7.23 9.42 17.67
CA MET A 89 -8.63 9.77 17.37
C MET A 89 -8.82 10.24 15.93
N ALA A 90 -7.80 10.84 15.30
CA ALA A 90 -7.84 11.19 13.87
C ALA A 90 -7.84 9.95 12.96
N PHE A 91 -7.41 8.80 13.49
CA PHE A 91 -7.47 7.49 12.85
C PHE A 91 -8.67 6.66 13.30
N ALA A 92 -9.70 7.25 13.93
CA ALA A 92 -10.81 6.47 14.46
C ALA A 92 -11.81 6.00 13.37
N SER A 93 -12.05 6.77 12.31
CA SER A 93 -12.92 6.38 11.20
C SER A 93 -12.13 5.88 9.98
N ALA A 94 -12.70 4.93 9.23
CA ALA A 94 -12.07 4.39 8.01
C ALA A 94 -11.82 5.48 6.95
N ASP A 95 -12.75 6.43 6.81
CA ASP A 95 -12.61 7.59 5.92
C ASP A 95 -11.51 8.54 6.37
N GLY A 96 -11.37 8.74 7.69
CA GLY A 96 -10.31 9.57 8.26
C GLY A 96 -8.93 9.00 8.04
N ARG A 97 -8.77 7.70 8.29
CA ARG A 97 -7.52 6.98 8.02
C ARG A 97 -7.14 7.01 6.54
N GLU A 98 -8.12 6.75 5.66
CA GLU A 98 -7.95 6.84 4.22
C GLU A 98 -7.50 8.26 3.78
N PHE A 99 -8.15 9.30 4.29
CA PHE A 99 -7.79 10.70 4.02
C PHE A 99 -6.35 11.02 4.45
N GLN A 100 -5.98 10.67 5.69
CA GLN A 100 -4.63 10.92 6.21
C GLN A 100 -3.58 10.14 5.42
N SER A 101 -3.86 8.87 5.10
CA SER A 101 -2.95 8.05 4.31
C SER A 101 -2.69 8.65 2.94
N ARG A 102 -3.70 9.24 2.31
CA ARG A 102 -3.56 9.86 1.00
C ARG A 102 -2.76 11.15 1.09
N ILE A 103 -2.90 11.94 2.13
CA ILE A 103 -2.31 13.28 2.15
C ILE A 103 -0.94 13.33 2.82
N ALA A 104 -0.70 12.50 3.84
CA ALA A 104 0.48 12.52 4.70
C ALA A 104 1.10 11.14 5.01
N SER A 105 0.54 10.04 4.50
CA SER A 105 0.90 8.62 4.74
C SER A 105 1.95 8.33 5.82
N GLY A 106 1.51 7.78 6.95
CA GLY A 106 2.36 7.26 8.02
C GLY A 106 2.86 5.82 7.85
N PHE A 107 2.63 5.16 6.71
CA PHE A 107 3.09 3.77 6.50
C PHE A 107 4.60 3.67 6.38
N ILE A 108 5.14 2.60 6.96
CA ILE A 108 6.53 2.20 6.83
C ILE A 108 6.72 1.63 5.42
N ARG A 109 7.40 2.40 4.58
CA ARG A 109 7.71 2.05 3.19
C ARG A 109 9.20 2.23 2.94
N PHE A 110 9.73 1.38 2.06
CA PHE A 110 11.11 1.46 1.62
C PHE A 110 11.18 1.48 0.10
N ARG A 111 12.06 2.34 -0.42
CA ARG A 111 12.27 2.52 -1.85
C ARG A 111 12.76 1.26 -2.54
N TRP A 112 13.60 0.47 -1.89
CA TRP A 112 14.08 -0.78 -2.46
C TRP A 112 12.92 -1.74 -2.77
N ILE A 113 11.87 -1.77 -1.95
CA ILE A 113 10.67 -2.57 -2.19
C ILE A 113 9.93 -2.07 -3.43
N ALA A 114 9.70 -0.77 -3.55
CA ALA A 114 9.04 -0.19 -4.73
C ALA A 114 9.82 -0.51 -6.02
N ARG A 115 11.15 -0.48 -5.97
CA ARG A 115 12.02 -0.89 -7.09
C ARG A 115 11.88 -2.37 -7.42
N GLU A 116 11.84 -3.24 -6.42
CA GLU A 116 11.65 -4.68 -6.66
C GLU A 116 10.30 -5.00 -7.28
N VAL A 117 9.22 -4.40 -6.75
CA VAL A 117 7.88 -4.58 -7.31
C VAL A 117 7.83 -4.07 -8.75
N SER A 118 8.39 -2.89 -9.01
CA SER A 118 8.43 -2.29 -10.35
C SER A 118 9.27 -3.09 -11.34
N ALA A 119 10.44 -3.57 -10.90
CA ALA A 119 11.31 -4.41 -11.72
C ALA A 119 10.66 -5.75 -12.04
N ALA A 120 9.99 -6.38 -11.08
CA ALA A 120 9.25 -7.62 -11.31
C ALA A 120 8.06 -7.42 -12.26
N LEU A 121 7.32 -6.31 -12.14
CA LEU A 121 6.25 -5.95 -13.08
C LEU A 121 6.78 -5.81 -14.51
N VAL A 122 7.86 -5.05 -14.68
CA VAL A 122 8.45 -4.81 -16.00
C VAL A 122 9.05 -6.09 -16.59
N LYS A 123 9.70 -6.92 -15.77
CA LYS A 123 10.21 -8.21 -16.20
C LYS A 123 9.09 -9.12 -16.72
N GLU A 124 7.98 -9.22 -15.99
CA GLU A 124 6.81 -10.00 -16.44
C GLU A 124 6.23 -9.46 -17.76
N ILE A 125 6.21 -8.13 -17.95
CA ILE A 125 5.80 -7.51 -19.21
C ILE A 125 6.74 -7.91 -20.36
N GLU A 126 8.06 -7.89 -20.14
CA GLU A 126 9.06 -8.21 -21.17
C GLU A 126 9.08 -9.70 -21.53
N GLU A 127 8.91 -10.59 -20.55
CA GLU A 127 8.99 -12.04 -20.74
C GLU A 127 7.71 -12.64 -21.35
N ALA A 128 6.56 -12.00 -21.15
CA ALA A 128 5.27 -12.46 -21.64
C ALA A 128 4.87 -11.77 -22.97
N PRO A 129 4.82 -12.51 -24.11
CA PRO A 129 4.56 -11.92 -25.43
C PRO A 129 3.26 -11.12 -25.54
N GLU A 130 2.22 -11.55 -24.83
CA GLU A 130 0.91 -10.88 -24.77
C GLU A 130 0.98 -9.48 -24.17
N PHE A 131 1.93 -9.22 -23.26
CA PHE A 131 2.17 -7.90 -22.67
C PHE A 131 3.21 -7.11 -23.46
N ALA A 132 4.33 -7.73 -23.82
CA ALA A 132 5.45 -7.08 -24.51
C ALA A 132 5.03 -6.36 -25.81
N ALA A 133 4.11 -6.96 -26.57
CA ALA A 133 3.60 -6.38 -27.82
C ALA A 133 2.77 -5.10 -27.60
N LEU A 134 2.10 -4.97 -26.45
CA LEU A 134 1.19 -3.86 -26.13
C LEU A 134 1.85 -2.77 -25.29
N LEU A 135 2.94 -3.11 -24.59
CA LEU A 135 3.61 -2.25 -23.61
C LEU A 135 5.09 -2.05 -23.95
N PRO A 136 5.45 -1.61 -25.18
CA PRO A 136 6.84 -1.57 -25.65
C PRO A 136 7.74 -0.58 -24.88
N ASP A 137 7.16 0.38 -24.17
CA ASP A 137 7.89 1.34 -23.36
C ASP A 137 8.25 0.80 -21.96
N PHE A 138 7.56 -0.24 -21.48
CA PHE A 138 7.75 -0.84 -20.16
C PHE A 138 8.88 -1.86 -20.20
N THR A 139 10.10 -1.35 -20.31
CA THR A 139 11.33 -2.17 -20.36
C THR A 139 12.22 -1.92 -19.16
N ASP A 140 13.07 -2.89 -18.79
CA ASP A 140 14.01 -2.76 -17.66
C ASP A 140 14.91 -1.53 -17.86
N ARG A 141 15.34 -1.31 -19.11
CA ARG A 141 16.12 -0.13 -19.50
C ARG A 141 15.37 1.17 -19.20
N ASN A 142 14.12 1.31 -19.63
CA ASN A 142 13.37 2.54 -19.43
C ASN A 142 13.00 2.74 -17.96
N LEU A 143 12.73 1.67 -17.21
CA LEU A 143 12.49 1.74 -15.77
C LEU A 143 13.73 2.26 -15.03
N LYS A 144 14.92 1.71 -15.31
CA LYS A 144 16.17 2.21 -14.71
C LYS A 144 16.44 3.68 -15.02
N GLN A 145 16.10 4.12 -16.23
CA GLN A 145 16.22 5.54 -16.60
C GLN A 145 15.19 6.42 -15.87
N LEU A 146 13.96 5.92 -15.67
CA LEU A 146 12.95 6.62 -14.88
C LEU A 146 13.41 6.80 -13.43
N GLU A 147 13.96 5.74 -12.82
CA GLU A 147 14.51 5.78 -11.47
C GLU A 147 15.70 6.74 -11.33
N LEU A 148 16.59 6.75 -12.32
CA LEU A 148 17.69 7.73 -12.39
C LEU A 148 17.15 9.17 -12.48
N GLY A 149 16.08 9.38 -13.24
CA GLY A 149 15.39 10.66 -13.32
C GLY A 149 14.84 11.12 -11.97
N ILE A 150 14.25 10.20 -11.21
CA ILE A 150 13.78 10.45 -9.83
C ILE A 150 14.96 10.84 -8.92
N ASP A 151 16.08 10.12 -9.00
CA ASP A 151 17.31 10.41 -8.23
C ASP A 151 17.90 11.79 -8.54
N MET A 152 17.99 12.11 -9.83
CA MET A 152 18.49 13.40 -10.29
C MET A 152 17.57 14.54 -9.85
N TYR A 153 16.25 14.34 -9.90
CA TYR A 153 15.31 15.34 -9.40
C TYR A 153 15.43 15.53 -7.89
N GLY A 154 15.47 14.45 -7.10
CA GLY A 154 15.59 14.56 -5.65
C GLY A 154 16.88 15.25 -5.19
N SER A 155 18.00 14.99 -5.88
CA SER A 155 19.33 15.50 -5.51
C SER A 155 19.69 16.87 -6.11
N ARG A 156 19.20 17.19 -7.30
CA ARG A 156 19.58 18.39 -8.07
C ARG A 156 18.41 19.18 -8.61
N LEU A 157 17.17 18.76 -8.30
CA LEU A 157 15.93 19.39 -8.78
C LEU A 157 15.87 19.53 -10.31
N LEU A 158 16.48 18.57 -11.02
CA LEU A 158 16.54 18.57 -12.48
C LEU A 158 15.32 17.89 -13.08
N LEU A 159 14.66 18.59 -14.01
CA LEU A 159 13.53 18.04 -14.77
C LEU A 159 14.01 16.93 -15.73
N LEU A 160 13.14 15.96 -16.00
CA LEU A 160 13.41 14.93 -17.01
C LEU A 160 13.00 15.46 -18.39
N SER A 161 13.90 15.38 -19.37
CA SER A 161 13.58 15.74 -20.76
C SER A 161 12.64 14.70 -21.35
N ILE A 162 11.66 15.13 -22.14
CA ILE A 162 10.72 14.22 -22.84
C ILE A 162 11.45 13.26 -23.80
N ASP A 163 12.65 13.61 -24.25
CA ASP A 163 13.46 12.81 -25.19
C ASP A 163 14.32 11.73 -24.52
N ASP A 164 14.38 11.67 -23.18
CA ASP A 164 15.15 10.66 -22.44
C ASP A 164 14.43 9.30 -22.40
N GLY A 165 15.18 8.19 -22.31
CA GLY A 165 14.57 6.84 -22.31
C GLY A 165 13.53 6.61 -21.21
N GLY A 166 13.79 7.09 -19.99
CA GLY A 166 12.86 7.01 -18.85
C GLY A 166 11.62 7.91 -19.00
N ALA A 167 11.68 8.89 -19.90
CA ALA A 167 10.57 9.79 -20.16
C ALA A 167 9.37 9.07 -20.77
N ARG A 168 9.60 7.99 -21.51
CA ARG A 168 8.53 7.18 -22.11
C ARG A 168 7.59 6.64 -21.05
N ILE A 169 8.12 6.02 -19.99
CA ILE A 169 7.30 5.54 -18.87
C ILE A 169 6.70 6.74 -18.13
N ALA A 170 7.50 7.76 -17.78
CA ALA A 170 6.99 8.94 -17.07
C ALA A 170 5.83 9.65 -17.81
N GLN A 171 5.79 9.66 -19.14
CA GLN A 171 4.68 10.20 -19.91
C GLN A 171 3.38 9.46 -19.62
N HIS A 172 3.42 8.12 -19.58
CA HIS A 172 2.27 7.28 -19.22
C HIS A 172 1.80 7.51 -17.77
N LEU A 173 2.71 7.97 -16.90
CA LEU A 173 2.50 8.31 -15.49
C LEU A 173 2.27 9.82 -15.26
N SER A 174 1.98 10.60 -16.30
CA SER A 174 1.86 12.05 -16.18
C SER A 174 0.44 12.60 -16.32
N VAL A 175 0.22 13.76 -15.70
CA VAL A 175 -0.91 14.65 -15.95
C VAL A 175 -0.39 15.92 -16.59
N ALA A 176 -1.08 16.44 -17.62
CA ALA A 176 -0.70 17.73 -18.19
C ALA A 176 -1.01 18.86 -17.19
N ALA A 177 -0.08 19.81 -17.05
CA ALA A 177 -0.25 20.95 -16.15
C ALA A 177 -1.60 21.66 -16.40
N GLY A 178 -2.36 21.86 -15.33
CA GLY A 178 -3.68 22.50 -15.34
C GLY A 178 -4.82 21.71 -16.00
N SER A 179 -4.60 20.47 -16.46
CA SER A 179 -5.65 19.68 -17.11
C SER A 179 -6.82 19.28 -16.20
N LEU A 180 -6.65 19.42 -14.88
CA LEU A 180 -7.70 19.19 -13.88
C LEU A 180 -8.27 20.50 -13.32
N ALA A 181 -8.04 21.64 -13.98
CA ALA A 181 -8.60 22.92 -13.57
C ALA A 181 -10.13 22.85 -13.41
N GLY A 182 -10.63 23.42 -12.31
CA GLY A 182 -12.05 23.40 -11.95
C GLY A 182 -12.48 22.18 -11.11
N THR A 183 -11.59 21.21 -10.88
CA THR A 183 -11.84 20.12 -9.93
C THR A 183 -11.76 20.64 -8.49
N GLU A 184 -12.63 20.16 -7.60
CA GLU A 184 -12.59 20.55 -6.19
C GLU A 184 -11.31 20.03 -5.50
N LEU A 185 -10.79 20.82 -4.56
CA LEU A 185 -9.55 20.48 -3.85
C LEU A 185 -9.66 19.16 -3.08
N ILE A 186 -10.82 18.87 -2.49
CA ILE A 186 -11.07 17.63 -1.77
C ILE A 186 -10.98 16.41 -2.69
N ASP A 187 -11.53 16.51 -3.90
CA ASP A 187 -11.48 15.44 -4.89
C ASP A 187 -10.04 15.19 -5.35
N LEU A 188 -9.26 16.26 -5.57
CA LEU A 188 -7.85 16.14 -5.94
C LEU A 188 -7.02 15.50 -4.83
N ALA A 189 -7.22 15.95 -3.58
CA ALA A 189 -6.46 15.49 -2.42
C ALA A 189 -6.80 14.05 -2.00
N THR A 190 -8.00 13.56 -2.34
CA THR A 190 -8.47 12.22 -1.97
C THR A 190 -8.52 11.23 -3.14
N SER A 191 -8.34 11.66 -4.39
CA SER A 191 -8.33 10.75 -5.53
C SER A 191 -7.06 9.90 -5.59
N ASN A 192 -7.14 8.76 -6.31
CA ASN A 192 -5.97 7.97 -6.67
C ASN A 192 -5.12 8.61 -7.77
N ILE A 193 -5.56 9.70 -8.41
CA ILE A 193 -4.91 10.23 -9.62
C ILE A 193 -3.45 10.62 -9.30
N ARG A 194 -3.17 11.16 -8.11
CA ARG A 194 -1.79 11.46 -7.70
C ARG A 194 -0.92 10.20 -7.65
N SER A 195 -1.41 9.13 -7.05
CA SER A 195 -0.69 7.85 -6.98
C SER A 195 -0.54 7.17 -8.34
N GLU A 196 -1.57 7.28 -9.19
CA GLU A 196 -1.56 6.72 -10.55
C GLU A 196 -0.70 7.53 -11.53
N ARG A 197 -0.53 8.83 -11.25
CA ARG A 197 0.16 9.79 -12.12
C ARG A 197 0.92 10.85 -11.31
N PRO A 198 2.03 10.48 -10.65
CA PRO A 198 2.74 11.42 -9.79
C PRO A 198 3.61 12.42 -10.55
N TRP A 199 3.67 12.34 -11.89
CA TRP A 199 4.35 13.31 -12.75
C TRP A 199 3.41 14.40 -13.26
N ILE A 200 3.93 15.61 -13.37
CA ILE A 200 3.32 16.70 -14.12
C ILE A 200 4.12 16.90 -15.41
N ARG A 201 3.41 16.86 -16.54
CA ARG A 201 3.96 17.23 -17.84
C ARG A 201 3.77 18.72 -18.06
N PHE A 202 4.87 19.41 -18.31
CA PHE A 202 4.92 20.84 -18.48
C PHE A 202 5.90 21.21 -19.59
N GLN A 203 5.42 21.89 -20.64
CA GLN A 203 6.19 22.14 -21.86
C GLN A 203 6.83 20.83 -22.38
N ASP A 204 8.15 20.84 -22.61
CA ASP A 204 8.93 19.68 -23.08
C ASP A 204 9.58 18.91 -21.91
N ALA A 205 9.08 19.09 -20.68
CA ALA A 205 9.64 18.51 -19.47
C ALA A 205 8.61 17.68 -18.67
N LEU A 206 9.15 16.73 -17.90
CA LEU A 206 8.41 15.92 -16.93
C LEU A 206 8.98 16.15 -15.54
N VAL A 207 8.08 16.44 -14.60
CA VAL A 207 8.44 16.77 -13.22
C VAL A 207 7.80 15.76 -12.26
N PRO A 208 8.57 14.95 -11.51
CA PRO A 208 8.04 14.02 -10.50
C PRO A 208 7.60 14.79 -9.24
N VAL A 209 6.46 15.50 -9.35
CA VAL A 209 5.98 16.40 -8.30
C VAL A 209 5.63 15.68 -7.00
N ALA A 210 4.99 14.51 -7.07
CA ALA A 210 4.76 13.67 -5.90
C ALA A 210 5.93 12.71 -5.68
N LEU A 211 7.07 13.27 -5.23
CA LEU A 211 8.36 12.59 -5.16
C LEU A 211 8.36 11.38 -4.22
N ARG A 212 7.66 11.45 -3.08
CA ARG A 212 7.48 10.31 -2.17
C ARG A 212 6.75 9.18 -2.86
N THR A 213 5.63 9.46 -3.52
CA THR A 213 4.90 8.45 -4.31
C THR A 213 5.78 7.89 -5.43
N ALA A 214 6.49 8.74 -6.16
CA ALA A 214 7.41 8.29 -7.21
C ALA A 214 8.56 7.43 -6.69
N ASN A 215 9.01 7.61 -5.43
CA ASN A 215 10.06 6.79 -4.83
C ASN A 215 9.53 5.51 -4.16
N LEU A 216 8.37 5.57 -3.52
CA LEU A 216 7.93 4.55 -2.57
C LEU A 216 6.70 3.76 -3.02
N GLU A 217 5.98 4.22 -4.05
CA GLU A 217 4.67 3.68 -4.48
C GLU A 217 4.48 3.74 -6.02
N ILE A 218 5.57 3.73 -6.79
CA ILE A 218 5.54 3.94 -8.25
C ILE A 218 4.83 2.80 -8.99
N GLU A 219 4.82 1.60 -8.42
CA GLU A 219 4.16 0.40 -8.94
C GLU A 219 2.65 0.61 -9.13
N SER A 220 2.02 1.40 -8.26
CA SER A 220 0.61 1.80 -8.41
C SER A 220 0.40 2.59 -9.71
N GLY A 221 1.31 3.51 -10.03
CA GLY A 221 1.30 4.26 -11.28
C GLY A 221 1.52 3.36 -12.49
N LEU A 222 2.51 2.48 -12.43
CA LEU A 222 2.86 1.54 -13.50
C LEU A 222 1.66 0.66 -13.86
N LEU A 223 1.05 0.00 -12.88
CA LEU A 223 -0.12 -0.86 -13.10
C LEU A 223 -1.34 -0.08 -13.61
N ALA A 224 -1.56 1.15 -13.13
CA ALA A 224 -2.62 1.99 -13.65
C ALA A 224 -2.39 2.41 -15.11
N ALA A 225 -1.14 2.65 -15.52
CA ALA A 225 -0.80 2.91 -16.91
C ALA A 225 -1.00 1.67 -17.79
N VAL A 226 -0.55 0.51 -17.32
CA VAL A 226 -0.81 -0.78 -17.98
C VAL A 226 -2.30 -1.00 -18.20
N ASP A 227 -3.13 -0.80 -17.18
CA ASP A 227 -4.60 -0.93 -17.27
C ASP A 227 -5.18 -0.07 -18.39
N ARG A 228 -4.78 1.21 -18.44
CA ARG A 228 -5.27 2.16 -19.44
C ARG A 228 -4.91 1.72 -20.86
N ILE A 229 -3.68 1.24 -21.06
CA ILE A 229 -3.22 0.79 -22.37
C ILE A 229 -3.94 -0.50 -22.78
N LEU A 230 -4.03 -1.49 -21.88
CA LEU A 230 -4.72 -2.76 -22.15
C LEU A 230 -6.21 -2.54 -22.45
N LEU A 231 -6.92 -1.74 -21.66
CA LEU A 231 -8.32 -1.39 -21.90
C LEU A 231 -8.51 -0.68 -23.25
N SER A 232 -7.56 0.15 -23.67
CA SER A 232 -7.61 0.84 -24.97
C SER A 232 -7.40 -0.11 -26.15
N SER A 233 -6.64 -1.20 -25.95
CA SER A 233 -6.34 -2.19 -26.98
C SER A 233 -7.51 -3.11 -27.33
N LYS A 234 -8.52 -3.23 -26.44
CA LYS A 234 -9.68 -4.13 -26.56
C LYS A 234 -9.33 -5.61 -26.79
N LEU A 235 -8.11 -6.03 -26.46
CA LEU A 235 -7.68 -7.41 -26.56
C LEU A 235 -7.91 -8.12 -25.21
N PRO A 236 -8.71 -9.21 -25.17
CA PRO A 236 -9.05 -9.88 -23.91
C PRO A 236 -7.94 -10.77 -23.36
N ALA A 237 -6.82 -10.93 -24.07
CA ALA A 237 -5.80 -11.92 -23.77
C ALA A 237 -4.89 -11.58 -22.58
N ALA A 238 -4.87 -10.32 -22.14
CA ALA A 238 -3.97 -9.85 -21.08
C ALA A 238 -4.71 -8.87 -20.17
N THR A 239 -4.66 -9.10 -18.86
CA THR A 239 -5.29 -8.21 -17.87
C THR A 239 -4.27 -7.68 -16.86
N LYS A 240 -4.54 -6.51 -16.29
CA LYS A 240 -3.77 -5.98 -15.16
C LYS A 240 -3.77 -6.95 -13.96
N GLY A 241 -4.91 -7.62 -13.73
CA GLY A 241 -5.07 -8.59 -12.64
C GLY A 241 -4.05 -9.71 -12.77
N GLU A 242 -4.05 -10.38 -13.92
CA GLU A 242 -3.12 -11.47 -14.21
C GLU A 242 -1.64 -11.04 -14.11
N LEU A 243 -1.30 -9.86 -14.65
CA LEU A 243 0.05 -9.32 -14.52
C LEU A 243 0.46 -9.17 -13.05
N PHE A 244 -0.38 -8.52 -12.24
CA PHE A 244 -0.08 -8.30 -10.84
C PHE A 244 -0.06 -9.61 -10.04
N GLU A 245 -0.93 -10.56 -10.35
CA GLU A 245 -0.87 -11.89 -9.77
C GLU A 245 0.51 -12.52 -10.05
N ARG A 246 1.01 -12.48 -11.31
CA ARG A 246 2.29 -13.14 -11.68
C ARG A 246 3.44 -12.51 -10.90
N THR A 247 3.48 -11.19 -10.88
CA THR A 247 4.46 -10.41 -10.12
C THR A 247 4.39 -10.68 -8.62
N ALA A 248 3.19 -10.67 -8.02
CA ALA A 248 3.01 -10.96 -6.60
C ALA A 248 3.48 -12.38 -6.25
N GLN A 249 3.18 -13.38 -7.09
CA GLN A 249 3.67 -14.73 -6.88
C GLN A 249 5.19 -14.79 -6.85
N GLN A 250 5.87 -14.17 -7.81
CA GLN A 250 7.33 -14.12 -7.82
C GLN A 250 7.89 -13.48 -6.55
N LEU A 251 7.42 -12.27 -6.21
CA LEU A 251 7.97 -11.48 -5.10
C LEU A 251 7.72 -12.13 -3.74
N ILE A 252 6.51 -12.66 -3.51
CA ILE A 252 6.17 -13.32 -2.25
C ILE A 252 6.96 -14.63 -2.09
N LEU A 253 7.17 -15.39 -3.16
CA LEU A 253 8.01 -16.60 -3.09
C LEU A 253 9.48 -16.27 -2.82
N GLU A 254 10.00 -15.20 -3.43
CA GLU A 254 11.35 -14.71 -3.15
C GLU A 254 11.49 -14.26 -1.69
N ALA A 255 10.53 -13.48 -1.19
CA ALA A 255 10.51 -12.99 0.19
C ALA A 255 10.31 -14.11 1.23
N LEU A 256 9.50 -15.13 0.91
CA LEU A 256 9.37 -16.34 1.75
C LEU A 256 10.67 -17.15 1.83
N GLY A 257 11.54 -17.04 0.82
CA GLY A 257 12.81 -17.75 0.79
C GLY A 257 12.69 -19.27 0.63
N HIS A 258 13.72 -20.00 1.08
CA HIS A 258 13.77 -21.47 1.19
C HIS A 258 13.52 -22.28 -0.10
N GLY A 259 13.59 -21.65 -1.27
CA GLY A 259 13.41 -22.31 -2.55
C GLY A 259 11.97 -22.77 -2.82
N TYR A 260 10.96 -22.16 -2.18
CA TYR A 260 9.57 -22.37 -2.53
C TYR A 260 9.31 -22.06 -3.99
N ARG A 261 8.35 -22.77 -4.59
CA ARG A 261 7.98 -22.59 -5.99
C ARG A 261 6.49 -22.32 -6.10
N GLY A 262 6.14 -21.52 -7.09
CA GLY A 262 4.76 -21.32 -7.50
C GLY A 262 4.31 -22.43 -8.44
N PRO A 263 3.01 -22.77 -8.48
CA PRO A 263 2.45 -23.60 -9.53
C PRO A 263 2.54 -22.89 -10.88
N GLN A 264 2.57 -23.67 -11.95
CA GLN A 264 2.33 -23.14 -13.29
C GLN A 264 0.86 -22.73 -13.41
N ARG A 265 0.58 -21.58 -14.02
CA ARG A 265 -0.79 -21.08 -14.11
C ARG A 265 -1.56 -21.65 -15.30
N PRO A 266 -2.90 -21.69 -15.24
CA PRO A 266 -3.75 -21.38 -14.07
C PRO A 266 -3.61 -22.47 -12.98
N ALA A 267 -3.76 -22.10 -11.71
CA ALA A 267 -3.78 -23.04 -10.60
C ALA A 267 -5.20 -23.13 -10.04
N THR A 268 -5.70 -24.34 -9.82
CA THR A 268 -7.10 -24.58 -9.41
C THR A 268 -7.19 -25.69 -8.38
N LEU A 269 -8.20 -25.66 -7.52
CA LEU A 269 -8.49 -26.78 -6.62
C LEU A 269 -9.27 -27.89 -7.32
N ALA A 270 -8.85 -29.14 -7.09
CA ALA A 270 -9.50 -30.33 -7.61
C ALA A 270 -10.95 -30.45 -7.11
N CYS A 271 -11.82 -30.98 -7.95
CA CYS A 271 -13.25 -31.14 -7.66
C CYS A 271 -13.49 -32.19 -6.57
N GLY A 272 -13.53 -31.75 -5.31
CA GLY A 272 -13.98 -32.54 -4.15
C GLY A 272 -15.05 -31.85 -3.29
N VAL A 273 -15.26 -30.55 -3.51
CA VAL A 273 -16.25 -29.70 -2.82
C VAL A 273 -17.15 -29.04 -3.86
N ALA A 274 -18.43 -28.86 -3.54
CA ALA A 274 -19.34 -28.09 -4.39
C ALA A 274 -18.97 -26.60 -4.31
N TYR A 275 -18.51 -26.04 -5.42
CA TYR A 275 -18.29 -24.60 -5.58
C TYR A 275 -19.49 -23.99 -6.32
N GLU A 276 -19.92 -22.80 -5.90
CA GLU A 276 -21.05 -22.11 -6.54
C GLU A 276 -20.66 -21.56 -7.91
N ARG A 277 -19.39 -21.14 -8.06
CA ARG A 277 -18.84 -20.62 -9.30
C ARG A 277 -17.52 -21.31 -9.67
N ALA A 278 -17.11 -21.15 -10.93
CA ALA A 278 -15.89 -21.78 -11.44
C ALA A 278 -14.63 -21.08 -10.91
N ASP A 279 -14.66 -19.75 -10.81
CA ASP A 279 -13.63 -18.86 -10.29
C ASP A 279 -13.35 -19.06 -8.78
N ASP A 280 -14.32 -19.60 -8.03
CA ASP A 280 -14.10 -19.95 -6.61
C ASP A 280 -12.99 -21.01 -6.43
N ARG A 281 -12.63 -21.73 -7.48
CA ARG A 281 -11.58 -22.75 -7.49
C ARG A 281 -10.21 -22.22 -7.85
N ASP A 282 -10.15 -21.08 -8.52
CA ASP A 282 -8.90 -20.52 -9.03
C ASP A 282 -8.04 -20.07 -7.85
N VAL A 283 -6.73 -20.27 -7.94
CA VAL A 283 -5.78 -19.92 -6.88
C VAL A 283 -4.72 -19.01 -7.47
N ASP A 284 -4.84 -17.72 -7.17
CA ASP A 284 -3.95 -16.68 -7.71
C ASP A 284 -2.50 -16.86 -7.24
N PHE A 285 -2.34 -17.31 -6.00
CA PHE A 285 -1.04 -17.52 -5.35
C PHE A 285 -0.98 -18.89 -4.67
N ALA A 286 0.11 -19.61 -4.85
CA ALA A 286 0.46 -20.73 -3.97
C ALA A 286 1.96 -20.87 -3.78
N ALA A 287 2.37 -21.32 -2.59
CA ALA A 287 3.75 -21.68 -2.28
C ALA A 287 3.87 -23.18 -2.05
N ILE A 288 4.73 -23.81 -2.85
CA ILE A 288 4.93 -25.27 -2.88
C ILE A 288 6.34 -25.58 -2.38
N ALA A 289 6.44 -26.44 -1.37
CA ALA A 289 7.71 -26.87 -0.78
C ALA A 289 8.54 -27.68 -1.80
N PRO A 290 9.83 -27.35 -2.00
CA PRO A 290 10.64 -27.92 -3.08
C PRO A 290 10.85 -29.43 -2.96
N ASN A 291 10.98 -29.95 -1.73
CA ASN A 291 11.31 -31.35 -1.48
C ASN A 291 10.08 -32.26 -1.36
N SER A 292 9.01 -31.78 -0.73
CA SER A 292 7.80 -32.58 -0.51
C SER A 292 6.74 -32.39 -1.59
N GLY A 293 6.84 -31.34 -2.40
CA GLY A 293 5.79 -30.95 -3.35
C GLY A 293 4.49 -30.54 -2.64
N SER A 294 4.55 -30.21 -1.34
CA SER A 294 3.36 -29.89 -0.57
C SER A 294 3.02 -28.41 -0.65
N VAL A 295 1.72 -28.10 -0.68
CA VAL A 295 1.22 -26.73 -0.58
C VAL A 295 1.37 -26.25 0.86
N ILE A 296 2.10 -25.14 1.06
CA ILE A 296 2.36 -24.51 2.37
C ILE A 296 1.53 -23.25 2.56
N ALA A 297 1.27 -22.53 1.47
CA ALA A 297 0.44 -21.33 1.47
C ALA A 297 -0.39 -21.27 0.19
N ILE A 298 -1.57 -20.69 0.29
CA ILE A 298 -2.39 -20.25 -0.85
C ILE A 298 -2.81 -18.80 -0.63
N GLY A 299 -3.22 -18.14 -1.70
CA GLY A 299 -3.63 -16.75 -1.61
C GLY A 299 -4.52 -16.27 -2.73
N GLU A 300 -5.09 -15.11 -2.49
CA GLU A 300 -5.89 -14.32 -3.42
C GLU A 300 -5.18 -12.99 -3.64
N VAL A 301 -5.05 -12.57 -4.89
CA VAL A 301 -4.27 -11.38 -5.26
C VAL A 301 -5.17 -10.37 -5.95
N LYS A 302 -5.25 -9.14 -5.44
CA LYS A 302 -6.10 -8.10 -6.04
C LYS A 302 -5.32 -6.83 -6.41
N ALA A 303 -5.37 -6.51 -7.70
CA ALA A 303 -4.83 -5.27 -8.29
C ALA A 303 -5.85 -4.13 -8.40
N LYS A 304 -7.05 -4.25 -7.80
CA LYS A 304 -8.12 -3.25 -7.94
C LYS A 304 -7.79 -2.02 -7.09
N SER A 305 -7.76 -0.85 -7.73
CA SER A 305 -7.88 0.44 -7.05
C SER A 305 -9.36 0.77 -6.84
N ARG A 306 -9.69 1.51 -5.77
CA ARG A 306 -11.07 1.83 -5.35
C ARG A 306 -11.95 2.32 -6.51
N SER A 307 -13.19 1.81 -6.60
CA SER A 307 -14.15 2.28 -7.61
C SER A 307 -14.67 3.68 -7.25
N LYS A 308 -14.82 4.55 -8.25
CA LYS A 308 -15.40 5.91 -8.09
C LYS A 308 -16.86 5.92 -7.59
N LYS A 309 -17.53 4.75 -7.48
CA LYS A 309 -18.97 4.64 -7.19
C LYS A 309 -19.32 4.40 -5.71
N THR A 310 -18.35 4.18 -4.83
CA THR A 310 -18.59 3.87 -3.41
C THR A 310 -18.77 5.13 -2.58
N ARG A 311 -19.75 5.18 -1.67
CA ARG A 311 -20.09 6.38 -0.89
C ARG A 311 -19.14 6.64 0.27
N SER A 312 -18.49 5.59 0.82
CA SER A 312 -17.48 5.70 1.88
C SER A 312 -16.28 4.75 1.65
N ALA A 313 -15.17 4.99 2.35
CA ALA A 313 -13.97 4.15 2.33
C ALA A 313 -14.25 2.78 2.95
N LEU A 314 -15.10 2.73 4.00
CA LEU A 314 -15.51 1.49 4.63
C LEU A 314 -16.31 0.59 3.69
N GLU A 315 -17.28 1.14 2.95
CA GLU A 315 -18.04 0.37 1.96
C GLU A 315 -17.13 -0.19 0.86
N ALA A 316 -16.19 0.62 0.37
CA ALA A 316 -15.23 0.18 -0.64
C ALA A 316 -14.33 -0.93 -0.13
N PHE A 317 -13.83 -0.77 1.09
CA PHE A 317 -13.02 -1.76 1.78
C PHE A 317 -13.80 -3.07 1.94
N MET A 318 -15.02 -3.02 2.51
CA MET A 318 -15.83 -4.21 2.75
C MET A 318 -16.12 -4.96 1.46
N ALA A 319 -16.53 -4.26 0.40
CA ALA A 319 -16.84 -4.88 -0.88
C ALA A 319 -15.65 -5.62 -1.52
N GLN A 320 -14.41 -5.21 -1.23
CA GLN A 320 -13.20 -5.79 -1.84
C GLN A 320 -12.54 -6.83 -0.95
N ILE A 321 -12.45 -6.56 0.36
CA ILE A 321 -11.74 -7.43 1.30
C ILE A 321 -12.59 -8.62 1.73
N ASP A 322 -13.93 -8.48 1.75
CA ASP A 322 -14.81 -9.62 2.03
C ASP A 322 -14.67 -10.72 0.96
N GLU A 323 -14.67 -10.32 -0.32
CA GLU A 323 -14.44 -11.24 -1.47
C GLU A 323 -13.11 -12.00 -1.31
N VAL A 324 -12.03 -11.28 -0.99
CA VAL A 324 -10.70 -11.86 -0.78
C VAL A 324 -10.71 -12.87 0.37
N SER A 325 -11.31 -12.49 1.49
CA SER A 325 -11.35 -13.34 2.67
C SER A 325 -12.23 -14.58 2.49
N GLU A 326 -13.37 -14.44 1.81
CA GLU A 326 -14.28 -15.53 1.50
C GLU A 326 -13.59 -16.56 0.60
N GLN A 327 -12.96 -16.10 -0.49
CA GLN A 327 -12.25 -16.96 -1.43
C GLN A 327 -11.10 -17.73 -0.77
N ILE A 328 -10.27 -17.06 0.02
CA ILE A 328 -9.19 -17.74 0.77
C ILE A 328 -9.78 -18.79 1.72
N SER A 329 -10.83 -18.46 2.46
CA SER A 329 -11.44 -19.38 3.43
C SER A 329 -12.03 -20.62 2.76
N LEU A 330 -12.77 -20.43 1.66
CA LEU A 330 -13.36 -21.52 0.86
C LEU A 330 -12.28 -22.47 0.33
N ARG A 331 -11.15 -21.94 -0.12
CA ARG A 331 -10.05 -22.71 -0.67
C ARG A 331 -9.25 -23.44 0.41
N LEU A 332 -9.03 -22.82 1.56
CA LEU A 332 -8.44 -23.48 2.73
C LEU A 332 -9.32 -24.63 3.21
N ASP A 333 -10.64 -24.43 3.32
CA ASP A 333 -11.60 -25.48 3.67
C ASP A 333 -11.54 -26.67 2.72
N ALA A 334 -11.40 -26.41 1.42
CA ALA A 334 -11.30 -27.45 0.42
C ALA A 334 -9.99 -28.25 0.54
N LEU A 335 -8.86 -27.58 0.80
CA LEU A 335 -7.58 -28.24 1.07
C LEU A 335 -7.61 -29.07 2.36
N GLU A 336 -8.26 -28.56 3.42
CA GLU A 336 -8.43 -29.27 4.70
C GLU A 336 -9.30 -30.53 4.53
N LYS A 337 -10.28 -30.49 3.62
CA LYS A 337 -11.12 -31.64 3.22
C LYS A 337 -10.42 -32.61 2.27
N GLY A 338 -9.15 -32.37 1.92
CA GLY A 338 -8.32 -33.26 1.11
C GLY A 338 -8.34 -33.00 -0.39
N SER A 339 -8.84 -31.84 -0.85
CA SER A 339 -8.71 -31.44 -2.25
C SER A 339 -7.23 -31.19 -2.59
N SER A 340 -6.79 -31.58 -3.79
CA SER A 340 -5.44 -31.26 -4.29
C SER A 340 -5.46 -29.95 -5.10
N LEU A 341 -4.33 -29.23 -5.10
CA LEU A 341 -4.09 -28.14 -6.03
C LEU A 341 -3.61 -28.71 -7.37
N LYS A 342 -4.18 -28.26 -8.47
CA LYS A 342 -3.81 -28.61 -9.85
C LYS A 342 -3.24 -27.40 -10.56
N ASP A 343 -2.06 -27.54 -11.15
CA ASP A 343 -1.47 -26.50 -11.99
C ASP A 343 -1.95 -26.57 -13.46
N GLY A 344 -1.52 -25.61 -14.26
CA GLY A 344 -1.87 -25.51 -15.69
C GLY A 344 -1.36 -26.66 -16.55
N HIS A 345 -0.45 -27.49 -16.04
CA HIS A 345 0.02 -28.72 -16.68
C HIS A 345 -0.66 -29.99 -16.13
N GLY A 346 -1.63 -29.83 -15.23
CA GLY A 346 -2.36 -30.94 -14.61
C GLY A 346 -1.58 -31.66 -13.53
N ARG A 347 -0.46 -31.11 -13.04
CA ARG A 347 0.27 -31.66 -11.90
C ARG A 347 -0.50 -31.39 -10.62
N GLU A 348 -0.63 -32.44 -9.81
CA GLU A 348 -1.31 -32.37 -8.52
C GLU A 348 -0.33 -32.15 -7.37
N TYR A 349 -0.74 -31.31 -6.43
CA TYR A 349 -0.03 -30.98 -5.21
C TYR A 349 -0.96 -31.18 -4.02
N THR A 350 -0.49 -31.88 -3.00
CA THR A 350 -1.24 -32.12 -1.77
C THR A 350 -0.87 -31.09 -0.71
N SER A 351 -1.82 -30.71 0.15
CA SER A 351 -1.55 -29.81 1.27
C SER A 351 -0.81 -30.52 2.41
N MET A 352 0.00 -29.76 3.15
CA MET A 352 0.35 -30.10 4.53
C MET A 352 -0.47 -29.20 5.46
N ASN A 353 -1.10 -29.77 6.48
CA ASN A 353 -1.83 -28.98 7.47
C ASN A 353 -0.87 -28.51 8.59
N PRO A 354 -0.92 -27.23 8.99
CA PRO A 354 -1.79 -26.16 8.46
C PRO A 354 -1.23 -25.46 7.21
N VAL A 355 -2.13 -25.05 6.30
CA VAL A 355 -1.81 -24.20 5.13
C VAL A 355 -2.09 -22.73 5.49
N LEU A 356 -1.19 -21.82 5.10
CA LEU A 356 -1.36 -20.38 5.30
C LEU A 356 -2.30 -19.77 4.25
N GLY A 357 -3.13 -18.81 4.64
CA GLY A 357 -3.92 -18.00 3.71
C GLY A 357 -3.39 -16.57 3.58
N LEU A 358 -2.99 -16.16 2.38
CA LEU A 358 -2.42 -14.84 2.12
C LEU A 358 -3.32 -14.03 1.19
N GLY A 359 -3.92 -12.94 1.67
CA GLY A 359 -4.52 -11.92 0.81
C GLY A 359 -3.47 -10.89 0.42
N ILE A 360 -3.16 -10.76 -0.86
CA ILE A 360 -2.08 -9.90 -1.36
C ILE A 360 -2.68 -8.78 -2.20
N LEU A 361 -2.58 -7.55 -1.69
CA LEU A 361 -3.21 -6.39 -2.30
C LEU A 361 -2.16 -5.45 -2.90
N LEU A 362 -2.56 -4.68 -3.92
CA LEU A 362 -1.72 -3.59 -4.41
C LEU A 362 -1.70 -2.37 -3.46
N HIS A 363 -2.78 -2.17 -2.69
CA HIS A 363 -2.97 -0.97 -1.87
C HIS A 363 -3.24 -1.31 -0.40
N GLY A 364 -2.72 -0.49 0.52
CA GLY A 364 -2.84 -0.69 1.98
C GLY A 364 -4.13 -0.18 2.64
N TYR A 365 -5.09 0.34 1.85
CA TYR A 365 -6.39 0.85 2.33
C TYR A 365 -6.31 1.77 3.55
N GLY A 366 -5.32 2.66 3.60
CA GLY A 366 -5.22 3.62 4.68
C GLY A 366 -5.07 3.01 6.07
N GLY A 367 -4.55 1.78 6.23
CA GLY A 367 -4.40 1.14 7.55
C GLY A 367 -5.67 0.47 8.04
N ASN A 368 -6.71 0.38 7.20
CA ASN A 368 -7.92 -0.38 7.52
C ASN A 368 -7.67 -1.91 7.62
N LEU A 369 -6.58 -2.42 7.03
CA LEU A 369 -6.18 -3.83 7.11
C LEU A 369 -5.66 -4.26 8.50
N THR A 370 -5.22 -3.29 9.30
CA THR A 370 -4.67 -3.47 10.66
C THR A 370 -5.58 -2.94 11.76
N ASP A 371 -6.66 -2.25 11.39
CA ASP A 371 -7.68 -1.78 12.33
C ASP A 371 -8.66 -2.90 12.68
N SER A 372 -8.64 -3.31 13.95
CA SER A 372 -9.47 -4.41 14.47
C SER A 372 -10.97 -4.17 14.26
N ARG A 373 -11.45 -2.93 14.35
CA ARG A 373 -12.88 -2.58 14.18
C ARG A 373 -13.33 -2.79 12.74
N THR A 374 -12.51 -2.36 11.79
CA THR A 374 -12.77 -2.47 10.35
C THR A 374 -12.69 -3.93 9.90
N MET A 375 -11.70 -4.68 10.40
CA MET A 375 -11.59 -6.11 10.14
C MET A 375 -12.72 -6.91 10.80
N SER A 376 -13.21 -6.49 11.97
CA SER A 376 -14.35 -7.15 12.65
C SER A 376 -15.69 -6.90 11.95
N ALA A 377 -15.79 -5.88 11.10
CA ALA A 377 -16.96 -5.66 10.25
C ALA A 377 -17.06 -6.69 9.11
N LEU A 378 -15.99 -7.44 8.84
CA LEU A 378 -15.95 -8.50 7.83
C LEU A 378 -16.31 -9.86 8.46
N PRO A 379 -17.34 -10.56 7.97
CA PRO A 379 -17.77 -11.85 8.53
C PRO A 379 -16.66 -12.92 8.51
N ASN A 380 -15.89 -12.99 7.42
CA ASN A 380 -14.93 -14.08 7.18
C ASN A 380 -13.49 -13.71 7.57
N ALA A 381 -13.08 -12.45 7.40
CA ALA A 381 -11.69 -12.05 7.64
C ALA A 381 -11.31 -12.03 9.12
N ALA A 382 -12.31 -11.92 9.99
CA ALA A 382 -12.16 -11.86 11.43
C ALA A 382 -11.97 -13.23 12.10
N THR A 383 -12.15 -14.36 11.40
CA THR A 383 -12.37 -15.65 12.07
C THR A 383 -11.23 -16.65 11.98
N ARG A 384 -10.28 -16.51 11.04
CA ARG A 384 -9.17 -17.46 10.89
C ARG A 384 -7.85 -16.92 11.44
N GLU A 385 -7.13 -17.77 12.18
CA GLU A 385 -5.85 -17.46 12.85
C GLU A 385 -4.69 -17.32 11.87
N LEU A 386 -4.59 -18.20 10.88
CA LEU A 386 -3.47 -18.28 9.93
C LEU A 386 -3.77 -17.58 8.58
N VAL A 387 -4.67 -16.61 8.62
CA VAL A 387 -5.03 -15.79 7.45
C VAL A 387 -4.70 -14.33 7.73
N ALA A 388 -3.94 -13.72 6.83
CA ALA A 388 -3.72 -12.27 6.82
C ALA A 388 -3.94 -11.70 5.43
N ILE A 389 -4.40 -10.45 5.38
CA ILE A 389 -4.64 -9.70 4.15
C ILE A 389 -3.85 -8.41 4.26
N LEU A 390 -2.80 -8.27 3.45
CA LEU A 390 -1.85 -7.17 3.50
C LEU A 390 -1.59 -6.67 2.07
N ASP A 391 -1.11 -5.44 1.94
CA ASP A 391 -0.55 -5.01 0.67
C ASP A 391 0.85 -5.56 0.44
N ILE A 392 1.27 -5.57 -0.83
CA ILE A 392 2.50 -6.22 -1.28
C ILE A 392 3.75 -5.69 -0.56
N HIS A 393 3.81 -4.41 -0.18
CA HIS A 393 4.97 -3.90 0.55
C HIS A 393 5.00 -4.44 1.98
N SER A 394 3.87 -4.39 2.68
CA SER A 394 3.78 -4.93 4.03
C SER A 394 4.09 -6.43 4.04
N TRP A 395 3.64 -7.19 3.03
CA TRP A 395 4.06 -8.58 2.87
C TRP A 395 5.56 -8.73 2.70
N ILE A 396 6.20 -7.98 1.79
CA ILE A 396 7.65 -8.06 1.57
C ILE A 396 8.41 -7.70 2.86
N ILE A 397 7.97 -6.66 3.58
CA ILE A 397 8.57 -6.25 4.86
C ILE A 397 8.49 -7.38 5.89
N VAL A 398 7.30 -7.95 6.09
CA VAL A 398 7.02 -8.98 7.11
C VAL A 398 7.73 -10.30 6.76
N LEU A 399 7.63 -10.75 5.51
CA LEU A 399 8.22 -12.03 5.09
C LEU A 399 9.75 -12.01 5.18
N ASN A 400 10.39 -10.88 4.82
CA ASN A 400 11.83 -10.73 5.01
C ASN A 400 12.25 -10.63 6.48
N MET A 401 11.32 -10.52 7.45
CA MET A 401 11.68 -10.58 8.87
C MET A 401 11.82 -12.01 9.38
N PHE A 402 11.23 -13.03 8.75
CA PHE A 402 11.13 -14.36 9.33
C PHE A 402 12.01 -15.38 8.62
N ASP A 403 12.73 -16.19 9.40
CA ASP A 403 13.68 -17.18 8.88
C ASP A 403 13.04 -18.54 8.62
N SER A 404 11.75 -18.70 8.95
CA SER A 404 11.03 -19.94 8.69
C SER A 404 9.52 -19.74 8.58
N PRO A 405 8.80 -20.64 7.88
CA PRO A 405 7.34 -20.64 7.87
C PRO A 405 6.70 -20.84 9.23
N MET A 406 7.39 -21.52 10.17
CA MET A 406 6.91 -21.70 11.54
C MET A 406 6.88 -20.37 12.28
N GLU A 407 7.90 -19.54 12.12
CA GLU A 407 7.95 -18.21 12.73
C GLU A 407 6.87 -17.29 12.13
N LEU A 408 6.63 -17.40 10.82
CA LEU A 408 5.49 -16.71 10.18
C LEU A 408 4.15 -17.18 10.74
N GLN A 409 3.96 -18.49 10.96
CA GLN A 409 2.75 -19.01 11.61
C GLN A 409 2.57 -18.40 13.00
N GLU A 410 3.60 -18.43 13.84
CA GLU A 410 3.56 -17.86 15.20
C GLU A 410 3.24 -16.36 15.19
N TYR A 411 3.80 -15.61 14.24
CA TYR A 411 3.47 -14.21 14.03
C TYR A 411 1.98 -14.01 13.68
N LEU A 412 1.44 -14.80 12.76
CA LEU A 412 0.02 -14.71 12.38
C LEU A 412 -0.91 -15.04 13.56
N ARG A 413 -0.54 -16.01 14.41
CA ARG A 413 -1.26 -16.29 15.66
C ARG A 413 -1.25 -15.10 16.61
N PHE A 414 -0.08 -14.50 16.82
CA PHE A 414 0.05 -13.30 17.65
C PHE A 414 -0.79 -12.13 17.11
N ARG A 415 -0.75 -11.90 15.79
CA ARG A 415 -1.58 -10.92 15.08
C ARG A 415 -3.06 -11.15 15.33
N PHE A 416 -3.52 -12.41 15.19
CA PHE A 416 -4.90 -12.80 15.46
C PHE A 416 -5.30 -12.50 16.92
N GLN A 417 -4.45 -12.85 17.88
CA GLN A 417 -4.70 -12.58 19.31
C GLN A 417 -4.79 -11.09 19.63
N LEU A 418 -3.94 -10.23 19.03
CA LEU A 418 -4.07 -8.78 19.17
C LEU A 418 -5.39 -8.25 18.63
N ARG A 419 -5.85 -8.80 17.49
CA ARG A 419 -7.16 -8.47 16.93
C ARG A 419 -8.31 -8.87 17.87
N GLU A 420 -8.26 -10.05 18.48
CA GLU A 420 -9.25 -10.47 19.48
C GLU A 420 -9.28 -9.54 20.70
N LEU A 421 -8.13 -8.97 21.07
CA LEU A 421 -8.02 -7.93 22.09
C LEU A 421 -8.44 -6.54 21.59
N SER A 422 -8.99 -6.43 20.38
CA SER A 422 -9.41 -5.19 19.73
C SER A 422 -8.29 -4.14 19.62
N VAL A 423 -7.04 -4.58 19.51
CA VAL A 423 -5.90 -3.67 19.35
C VAL A 423 -5.87 -3.12 17.92
N ILE A 424 -5.65 -1.82 17.79
CA ILE A 424 -5.53 -1.10 16.51
C ILE A 424 -4.06 -0.81 16.27
N ALA A 425 -3.54 -1.17 15.10
CA ALA A 425 -2.21 -0.79 14.66
C ALA A 425 -2.28 0.11 13.43
N MET A 426 -1.25 0.94 13.23
CA MET A 426 -1.16 1.89 12.13
C MET A 426 -0.65 1.25 10.85
N ASP A 427 0.31 0.34 10.98
CA ASP A 427 0.90 -0.46 9.91
C ASP A 427 1.11 -1.90 10.38
N GLU A 428 1.22 -2.84 9.44
CA GLU A 428 1.54 -4.24 9.73
C GLU A 428 2.98 -4.37 10.27
N ALA A 429 3.87 -3.48 9.84
CA ALA A 429 5.22 -3.41 10.38
C ALA A 429 5.24 -3.16 11.90
N ASP A 430 4.29 -2.39 12.45
CA ASP A 430 4.17 -2.18 13.90
C ASP A 430 3.87 -3.49 14.62
N LEU A 431 2.95 -4.29 14.06
CA LEU A 431 2.59 -5.60 14.59
C LEU A 431 3.79 -6.55 14.55
N ALA A 432 4.56 -6.55 13.45
CA ALA A 432 5.76 -7.37 13.31
C ALA A 432 6.85 -6.96 14.31
N ILE A 433 7.09 -5.67 14.50
CA ILE A 433 8.04 -5.14 15.50
C ILE A 433 7.58 -5.54 16.92
N ALA A 434 6.29 -5.42 17.23
CA ALA A 434 5.74 -5.80 18.53
C ALA A 434 5.86 -7.30 18.82
N TYR A 435 5.70 -8.14 17.79
CA TYR A 435 5.96 -9.57 17.87
C TYR A 435 7.43 -9.85 18.18
N LEU A 436 8.34 -9.28 17.39
CA LEU A 436 9.78 -9.50 17.55
C LEU A 436 10.34 -8.94 18.87
N SER A 437 9.69 -7.93 19.45
CA SER A 437 10.09 -7.30 20.72
C SER A 437 9.68 -8.08 21.97
N GLY A 438 8.80 -9.07 21.83
CA GLY A 438 8.30 -9.90 22.93
C GLY A 438 6.78 -10.05 22.88
N PRO A 439 6.25 -11.09 22.21
CA PRO A 439 4.82 -11.20 21.94
C PRO A 439 4.01 -11.38 23.24
N GLU A 440 4.50 -12.18 24.18
CA GLU A 440 3.84 -12.39 25.48
C GLU A 440 3.78 -11.14 26.34
N ARG A 441 4.81 -10.29 26.29
CA ARG A 441 4.83 -9.01 27.00
C ARG A 441 3.74 -8.09 26.44
N THR A 442 3.67 -7.98 25.11
CA THR A 442 2.67 -7.16 24.41
C THR A 442 1.25 -7.66 24.67
N LEU A 443 1.00 -8.97 24.56
CA LEU A 443 -0.31 -9.56 24.84
C LEU A 443 -0.72 -9.38 26.30
N SER A 444 0.20 -9.58 27.24
CA SER A 444 -0.06 -9.41 28.68
C SER A 444 -0.41 -7.97 29.02
N PHE A 445 0.29 -7.00 28.42
CA PHE A 445 -0.04 -5.59 28.55
C PHE A 445 -1.48 -5.32 28.12
N PHE A 446 -1.86 -5.67 26.88
CA PHE A 446 -3.22 -5.38 26.40
C PHE A 446 -4.31 -6.15 27.14
N ARG A 447 -4.05 -7.39 27.55
CA ARG A 447 -4.96 -8.15 28.45
C ARG A 447 -5.17 -7.41 29.77
N SER A 448 -4.13 -6.78 30.35
CA SER A 448 -4.27 -6.01 31.59
C SER A 448 -5.10 -4.72 31.43
N THR A 449 -5.23 -4.21 30.20
CA THR A 449 -6.03 -3.00 29.87
C THR A 449 -7.49 -3.31 29.53
N LEU A 450 -7.90 -4.58 29.61
CA LEU A 450 -9.29 -4.96 29.39
C LEU A 450 -10.19 -4.34 30.47
N PRO A 451 -11.33 -3.73 30.07
CA PRO A 451 -12.26 -3.12 31.01
C PRO A 451 -12.77 -4.14 32.01
N LYS A 452 -12.85 -3.71 33.28
CA LYS A 452 -13.29 -4.57 34.38
C LYS A 452 -14.81 -4.70 34.47
N SER A 453 -15.56 -3.83 33.79
CA SER A 453 -17.02 -3.80 33.74
C SER A 453 -17.54 -3.90 32.31
N LYS A 454 -18.71 -4.54 32.13
CA LYS A 454 -19.41 -4.58 30.84
C LYS A 454 -19.91 -3.18 30.49
N GLY A 455 -19.57 -2.69 29.29
CA GLY A 455 -20.05 -1.42 28.74
C GLY A 455 -18.99 -0.31 28.61
N GLN A 456 -17.79 -0.49 29.17
CA GLN A 456 -16.66 0.39 28.86
C GLN A 456 -15.95 -0.14 27.61
N GLU A 457 -16.07 0.55 26.48
CA GLU A 457 -15.21 0.32 25.32
C GLU A 457 -13.95 1.18 25.48
N SER A 458 -12.78 0.54 25.58
CA SER A 458 -11.50 1.24 25.52
C SER A 458 -10.86 1.03 24.15
N VAL A 459 -10.58 2.14 23.46
CA VAL A 459 -9.78 2.12 22.22
C VAL A 459 -8.35 1.73 22.60
N ARG A 460 -7.92 0.55 22.19
CA ARG A 460 -6.56 0.05 22.44
C ARG A 460 -5.74 0.24 21.18
N THR A 461 -4.72 1.07 21.23
CA THR A 461 -3.81 1.30 20.11
C THR A 461 -2.44 0.73 20.41
N LEU A 462 -1.89 -0.03 19.46
CA LEU A 462 -0.47 -0.28 19.40
C LEU A 462 0.22 1.01 18.97
N ASN A 463 1.37 1.31 19.59
CA ASN A 463 2.15 2.45 19.15
C ASN A 463 2.67 2.24 17.75
N GLY A 464 2.45 3.23 16.90
CA GLY A 464 3.05 3.27 15.58
C GLY A 464 4.53 3.60 15.69
N CYS A 465 5.33 2.81 14.99
CA CYS A 465 6.68 3.18 14.60
C CYS A 465 6.61 4.09 13.37
N PHE A 466 7.63 4.92 13.15
CA PHE A 466 7.77 5.66 11.90
C PHE A 466 9.20 5.60 11.38
N VAL A 467 9.34 5.68 10.07
CA VAL A 467 10.64 5.75 9.38
C VAL A 467 10.75 7.10 8.72
N SER A 468 11.91 7.76 8.88
CA SER A 468 12.14 9.07 8.27
C SER A 468 12.11 8.97 6.75
N ALA A 469 11.72 10.05 6.05
CA ALA A 469 11.71 10.07 4.59
C ALA A 469 13.09 9.75 3.99
N LYS A 470 14.16 10.14 4.69
CA LYS A 470 15.53 9.83 4.31
C LYS A 470 15.79 8.32 4.40
N ASP A 471 15.49 7.71 5.55
CA ASP A 471 15.73 6.28 5.77
C ASP A 471 14.87 5.40 4.85
N SER A 472 13.62 5.81 4.57
CA SER A 472 12.77 5.14 3.57
C SER A 472 13.40 5.10 2.17
N ILE A 473 14.22 6.09 1.81
CA ILE A 473 14.86 6.18 0.48
C ILE A 473 16.25 5.54 0.47
N GLU A 474 17.05 5.77 1.52
CA GLU A 474 18.46 5.41 1.57
C GLU A 474 18.72 3.98 2.10
N THR A 475 17.78 3.41 2.87
CA THR A 475 17.93 2.03 3.37
C THR A 475 17.99 1.05 2.20
N LEU A 476 19.05 0.23 2.18
CA LEU A 476 19.26 -0.80 1.17
C LEU A 476 18.48 -2.08 1.51
N LYS A 477 18.22 -2.92 0.50
CA LYS A 477 17.64 -4.25 0.72
C LYS A 477 18.54 -5.03 1.69
N PRO A 478 17.98 -5.62 2.76
CA PRO A 478 18.74 -6.47 3.67
C PRO A 478 19.21 -7.75 2.99
N SER A 479 20.37 -8.27 3.41
CA SER A 479 20.91 -9.54 2.89
C SER A 479 20.44 -10.77 3.67
N SER A 480 19.83 -10.59 4.84
CA SER A 480 19.32 -11.65 5.71
C SER A 480 18.21 -11.11 6.61
N SER A 481 17.37 -12.00 7.15
CA SER A 481 16.28 -11.61 8.05
C SER A 481 16.79 -11.02 9.36
N GLU A 482 17.86 -11.57 9.94
CA GLU A 482 18.51 -10.99 11.13
C GLU A 482 19.01 -9.56 10.86
N GLY A 483 19.68 -9.36 9.73
CA GLY A 483 20.11 -8.03 9.29
C GLY A 483 18.93 -7.09 9.09
N TRP A 484 17.83 -7.61 8.51
CA TRP A 484 16.61 -6.83 8.32
C TRP A 484 15.98 -6.39 9.63
N ARG A 485 15.82 -7.30 10.60
CA ARG A 485 15.31 -6.98 11.94
C ARG A 485 16.14 -5.85 12.56
N ALA A 486 17.47 -6.00 12.56
CA ALA A 486 18.37 -4.99 13.12
C ALA A 486 18.26 -3.64 12.41
N THR A 487 18.21 -3.63 11.07
CA THR A 487 18.01 -2.40 10.29
C THR A 487 16.68 -1.75 10.62
N LEU A 488 15.58 -2.51 10.59
CA LEU A 488 14.26 -1.97 10.88
C LEU A 488 14.21 -1.36 12.29
N TYR A 489 14.71 -2.06 13.31
CA TYR A 489 14.79 -1.50 14.67
C TYR A 489 15.64 -0.23 14.77
N SER A 490 16.67 -0.10 13.93
CA SER A 490 17.54 1.08 13.93
C SER A 490 16.91 2.30 13.26
N VAL A 491 16.06 2.09 12.24
CA VAL A 491 15.46 3.19 11.45
C VAL A 491 14.01 3.48 11.82
N ALA A 492 13.34 2.54 12.49
CA ALA A 492 12.00 2.72 13.03
C ALA A 492 12.11 3.44 14.39
N GLU A 493 11.78 4.73 14.41
CA GLU A 493 11.68 5.48 15.65
C GLU A 493 10.44 5.01 16.42
N ASN A 494 10.63 4.60 17.66
CA ASN A 494 9.54 4.27 18.56
C ASN A 494 8.93 5.56 19.12
N ASN A 495 7.64 5.79 18.85
CA ASN A 495 6.85 6.59 19.77
C ASN A 495 6.74 5.77 21.07
N THR A 496 7.40 6.19 22.15
CA THR A 496 7.57 5.39 23.38
C THR A 496 6.25 5.22 24.16
N ILE A 497 5.83 3.98 24.45
CA ILE A 497 4.85 3.62 25.52
C ILE A 497 5.57 3.08 26.77
N PHE A 498 6.83 2.64 26.65
CA PHE A 498 7.46 1.82 27.70
C PHE A 498 8.45 2.58 28.60
N GLU A 499 8.19 3.87 28.87
CA GLU A 499 8.75 4.52 30.07
C GLU A 499 7.68 4.58 31.16
N ASN A 500 7.60 3.49 31.93
CA ASN A 500 7.45 3.45 33.39
C ASN A 500 7.53 2.01 33.90
#